data_AF-U6KHB9-F1
#
_entry.id   AF-U6KHB9-F1
#
_cell.length_a   1.000
_cell.length_b   1.000
_cell.length_c   1.000
_cell.angle_alpha   90.00
_cell.angle_beta   90.00
_cell.angle_gamma   90.00
#
_symmetry.space_group_name_H-M   'P 1'
#
loop_
_entity.id
_entity.type
_entity.pdbx_description
1 polymer ?
#
loop_
_entity_poly.entity_id
_entity_poly.type
_entity_poly.pdbx_seq_one_letter_code
_entity_poly.pdbx_strand_id
1 'polypeptide(L)'
;MASFRGKTTVERLSFQPHGHLLPGGYPAVFKEDEAPYTNQNAVALVSLLSEDPEIIYCGTPTGCEPGSLVCYIKPAGITQGTHPVTLQMWHKLEASVGVKPKLEAHGDGQKEYLDAVNAVRTAEGLGLTEFTAPVDTETRKRRNALSSAKAYEQALYNLKCEDIEDSTIHPNVAKGYTLIYAIKAGEVPPTAKEAVEFWESGFTKLGTEVPPAFTIKQPKRTDEIDGTIYYDNAVAGFASMMVDGTREMRCYNATGCDNAAVICFLSEETLVENDQPISADTWNKILALKNGEGDESDDKEAELTKRGMGLPHVHSSVKFLRRWQVLPGC
;
A
#
# COMPACT_ATOMS: atom_id res chain seq x y z
N MET A 1 15.46 -26.93 -41.09
CA MET A 1 15.15 -27.34 -39.71
C MET A 1 16.44 -27.78 -39.04
N ALA A 2 17.06 -26.90 -38.25
CA ALA A 2 18.20 -27.28 -37.42
C ALA A 2 17.70 -27.52 -35.99
N SER A 3 17.89 -28.75 -35.50
CA SER A 3 17.57 -29.15 -34.13
C SER A 3 18.74 -28.76 -33.23
N PHE A 4 18.53 -27.78 -32.35
CA PHE A 4 19.51 -27.41 -31.33
C PHE A 4 19.11 -28.06 -29.99
N ARG A 5 19.83 -29.10 -29.59
CA ARG A 5 19.88 -29.60 -28.20
C ARG A 5 21.06 -28.94 -27.50
N GLY A 6 20.83 -27.80 -26.88
CA GLY A 6 21.74 -27.20 -25.91
C GLY A 6 21.18 -27.38 -24.50
N LYS A 7 21.88 -28.11 -23.63
CA LYS A 7 21.67 -28.01 -22.19
C LYS A 7 22.30 -26.68 -21.75
N THR A 8 21.50 -25.65 -21.58
CA THR A 8 21.96 -24.37 -21.03
C THR A 8 21.82 -24.40 -19.51
N THR A 9 22.96 -24.31 -18.83
CA THR A 9 23.02 -23.84 -17.45
C THR A 9 22.41 -22.45 -17.42
N VAL A 10 21.42 -22.21 -16.55
CA VAL A 10 20.81 -20.89 -16.39
C VAL A 10 21.83 -20.01 -15.67
N GLU A 11 22.70 -19.35 -16.42
CA GLU A 11 23.38 -18.17 -15.90
C GLU A 11 22.32 -17.09 -15.69
N ARG A 12 22.25 -16.61 -14.45
CA ARG A 12 21.36 -15.51 -14.06
C ARG A 12 21.76 -14.30 -14.92
N LEU A 13 20.90 -13.89 -15.84
CA LEU A 13 21.01 -12.57 -16.48
C LEU A 13 20.94 -11.55 -15.35
N SER A 14 22.11 -11.07 -14.92
CA SER A 14 22.19 -9.98 -13.95
C SER A 14 21.96 -8.68 -14.70
N PHE A 15 20.69 -8.28 -14.77
CA PHE A 15 20.34 -6.93 -15.19
C PHE A 15 20.75 -6.01 -14.05
N GLN A 16 21.91 -5.34 -14.16
CA GLN A 16 22.28 -4.29 -13.22
C GLN A 16 21.39 -3.08 -13.50
N PRO A 17 20.43 -2.72 -12.63
CA PRO A 17 19.52 -1.61 -12.86
C PRO A 17 20.18 -0.24 -12.64
N HIS A 18 21.52 -0.19 -12.53
CA HIS A 18 22.26 1.00 -12.12
C HIS A 18 22.33 2.10 -13.19
N GLY A 19 21.76 1.87 -14.38
CA GLY A 19 21.47 2.93 -15.33
C GLY A 19 19.95 3.13 -15.42
N HIS A 20 19.49 4.37 -15.23
CA HIS A 20 18.12 4.83 -15.45
C HIS A 20 17.63 4.49 -16.88
N LEU A 21 17.24 3.24 -17.14
CA LEU A 21 16.79 2.80 -18.47
C LEU A 21 15.45 3.42 -18.85
N LEU A 22 14.65 3.77 -17.84
CA LEU A 22 13.47 4.61 -17.95
C LEU A 22 13.63 5.73 -16.90
N PRO A 23 13.91 6.98 -17.30
CA PRO A 23 13.96 8.09 -16.36
C PRO A 23 12.57 8.32 -15.77
N GLY A 24 12.39 7.95 -14.50
CA GLY A 24 11.28 8.38 -13.65
C GLY A 24 9.92 7.75 -13.95
N GLY A 25 9.46 6.89 -13.04
CA GLY A 25 8.06 6.50 -12.93
C GLY A 25 7.59 5.40 -13.87
N TYR A 26 6.27 5.17 -13.84
CA TYR A 26 5.60 4.14 -14.62
C TYR A 26 5.80 4.35 -16.13
N PRO A 27 6.09 3.31 -16.93
CA PRO A 27 6.39 3.46 -18.34
C PRO A 27 5.24 4.12 -19.10
N ALA A 28 5.57 5.08 -19.96
CA ALA A 28 4.61 5.77 -20.80
C ALA A 28 3.92 4.82 -21.80
N VAL A 29 2.94 5.34 -22.54
CA VAL A 29 2.34 4.59 -23.65
C VAL A 29 3.42 4.28 -24.68
N PHE A 30 3.48 3.03 -25.13
CA PHE A 30 4.49 2.58 -26.09
C PHE A 30 4.31 3.23 -27.45
N LYS A 31 5.39 3.86 -27.92
CA LYS A 31 5.53 4.46 -29.25
C LYS A 31 6.97 4.23 -29.71
N GLU A 32 7.13 3.51 -30.83
CA GLU A 32 8.42 2.97 -31.28
C GLU A 32 9.46 4.06 -31.59
N ASP A 33 9.00 5.22 -32.06
CA ASP A 33 9.82 6.36 -32.50
C ASP A 33 9.92 7.49 -31.47
N GLU A 34 9.36 7.31 -30.27
CA GLU A 34 9.42 8.31 -29.20
C GLU A 34 10.22 7.78 -27.99
N ALA A 35 10.93 8.69 -27.32
CA ALA A 35 11.57 8.38 -26.05
C ALA A 35 10.52 7.95 -25.01
N PRO A 36 10.82 6.99 -24.12
CA PRO A 36 12.12 6.35 -23.94
C PRO A 36 12.34 5.10 -24.82
N TYR A 37 11.41 4.73 -25.70
CA TYR A 37 11.43 3.48 -26.45
C TYR A 37 12.33 3.49 -27.68
N THR A 38 12.86 4.64 -28.07
CA THR A 38 14.02 4.72 -28.98
C THR A 38 15.28 4.05 -28.42
N ASN A 39 15.32 3.77 -27.10
CA ASN A 39 16.36 2.96 -26.46
C ASN A 39 15.98 1.47 -26.48
N GLN A 40 16.75 0.65 -27.21
CA GLN A 40 16.50 -0.79 -27.33
C GLN A 40 16.50 -1.54 -25.98
N ASN A 41 17.28 -1.08 -24.99
CA ASN A 41 17.29 -1.69 -23.67
C ASN A 41 16.00 -1.41 -22.90
N ALA A 42 15.36 -0.25 -23.12
CA ALA A 42 14.06 0.06 -22.55
C ALA A 42 12.98 -0.85 -23.14
N VAL A 43 12.99 -1.06 -24.47
CA VAL A 43 12.07 -1.98 -25.16
C VAL A 43 12.27 -3.42 -24.66
N ALA A 44 13.52 -3.86 -24.53
CA ALA A 44 13.84 -5.20 -24.02
C ALA A 44 13.34 -5.37 -22.58
N LEU A 45 13.57 -4.39 -21.70
CA LEU A 45 13.09 -4.43 -20.33
C LEU A 45 11.57 -4.55 -20.26
N VAL A 46 10.83 -3.68 -20.95
CA VAL A 46 9.36 -3.72 -20.89
C VAL A 46 8.79 -4.98 -21.56
N SER A 47 9.48 -5.57 -22.54
CA SER A 47 9.10 -6.85 -23.12
C SER A 47 9.21 -7.98 -22.10
N LEU A 48 10.23 -7.97 -21.24
CA LEU A 48 10.44 -8.98 -20.21
C LEU A 48 9.45 -8.90 -19.04
N LEU A 49 8.69 -7.80 -18.93
CA LEU A 49 7.72 -7.56 -17.85
C LEU A 49 6.29 -7.91 -18.30
N SER A 50 6.16 -8.97 -19.09
CA SER A 50 4.90 -9.51 -19.56
C SER A 50 4.19 -10.33 -18.48
N GLU A 51 2.86 -10.20 -18.42
CA GLU A 51 2.02 -11.09 -17.59
C GLU A 51 1.74 -12.43 -18.29
N ASP A 52 1.90 -12.46 -19.62
CA ASP A 52 1.67 -13.65 -20.40
C ASP A 52 2.97 -14.46 -20.52
N PRO A 53 2.90 -15.81 -20.51
CA PRO A 53 4.06 -16.64 -20.76
C PRO A 53 4.63 -16.38 -22.15
N GLU A 54 5.90 -15.97 -22.21
CA GLU A 54 6.61 -15.69 -23.45
C GLU A 54 7.77 -16.68 -23.65
N ILE A 55 8.07 -16.95 -24.92
CA ILE A 55 9.23 -17.75 -25.31
C ILE A 55 10.34 -16.80 -25.77
N ILE A 56 11.51 -16.91 -25.15
CA ILE A 56 12.70 -16.14 -25.48
C ILE A 56 13.66 -17.02 -26.30
N TYR A 57 13.98 -16.58 -27.52
CA TYR A 57 14.95 -17.21 -28.41
C TYR A 57 16.22 -16.38 -28.45
N CYS A 58 17.30 -16.84 -27.82
CA CYS A 58 18.58 -16.15 -27.82
C CYS A 58 19.62 -16.88 -28.67
N GLY A 59 20.49 -16.13 -29.34
CA GLY A 59 21.61 -16.66 -30.11
C GLY A 59 22.75 -15.65 -30.24
N THR A 60 23.94 -16.15 -30.56
CA THR A 60 25.11 -15.31 -30.84
C THR A 60 25.15 -14.99 -32.34
N PRO A 61 25.10 -13.71 -32.74
CA PRO A 61 25.14 -13.34 -34.14
C PRO A 61 26.52 -13.62 -34.73
N THR A 62 26.56 -14.13 -35.97
CA THR A 62 27.81 -14.33 -36.70
C THR A 62 28.25 -12.99 -37.29
N GLY A 63 29.45 -12.52 -36.94
CA GLY A 63 30.02 -11.26 -37.45
C GLY A 63 29.84 -10.02 -36.57
N CYS A 64 29.28 -10.16 -35.36
CA CYS A 64 29.36 -9.13 -34.32
C CYS A 64 30.51 -9.42 -33.34
N GLU A 65 30.78 -8.49 -32.44
CA GLU A 65 31.81 -8.65 -31.41
C GLU A 65 31.54 -9.91 -30.55
N PRO A 66 32.59 -10.69 -30.23
CA PRO A 66 32.48 -11.84 -29.33
C PRO A 66 31.80 -11.48 -28.01
N GLY A 67 30.78 -12.25 -27.62
CA GLY A 67 29.97 -12.00 -26.43
C GLY A 67 28.63 -11.31 -26.69
N SER A 68 28.36 -10.88 -27.93
CA SER A 68 27.05 -10.35 -28.31
C SER A 68 25.97 -11.43 -28.24
N LEU A 69 24.84 -11.13 -27.59
CA LEU A 69 23.65 -11.98 -27.54
C LEU A 69 22.47 -11.24 -28.15
N VAL A 70 21.76 -11.86 -29.09
CA VAL A 70 20.51 -11.34 -29.66
C VAL A 70 19.38 -12.24 -29.21
N CYS A 71 18.37 -11.66 -28.57
CA CYS A 71 17.19 -12.38 -28.10
C CYS A 71 15.92 -11.86 -28.79
N TYR A 72 15.01 -12.79 -29.12
CA TYR A 72 13.67 -12.50 -29.65
C TYR A 72 12.61 -13.06 -28.70
N ILE A 73 11.54 -12.31 -28.46
CA ILE A 73 10.46 -12.67 -27.55
C ILE A 73 9.20 -12.94 -28.36
N LYS A 74 8.51 -14.06 -28.09
CA LYS A 74 7.27 -14.44 -28.77
C LYS A 74 6.19 -14.93 -27.79
N PRO A 75 4.94 -14.41 -27.87
CA PRO A 75 4.53 -13.26 -28.68
C PRO A 75 5.23 -11.97 -28.23
N ALA A 76 5.29 -10.96 -29.08
CA ALA A 76 5.71 -9.63 -28.62
C ALA A 76 4.56 -9.08 -27.75
N GLY A 77 4.76 -8.99 -26.44
CA GLY A 77 3.76 -8.48 -25.49
C GLY A 77 3.46 -6.98 -25.63
N ILE A 78 4.19 -6.26 -26.48
CA ILE A 78 4.07 -4.81 -26.64
C ILE A 78 3.23 -4.45 -27.86
N THR A 79 2.27 -3.54 -27.67
CA THR A 79 1.42 -2.99 -28.73
C THR A 79 1.56 -1.46 -28.78
N GLN A 80 1.62 -0.88 -29.98
CA GLN A 80 1.66 0.57 -30.15
C GLN A 80 0.39 1.22 -29.61
N GLY A 81 0.55 2.33 -28.88
CA GLY A 81 -0.58 3.07 -28.30
C GLY A 81 -1.11 2.48 -26.99
N THR A 82 -0.46 1.45 -26.41
CA THR A 82 -0.79 0.91 -25.09
C THR A 82 0.38 1.01 -24.12
N HIS A 83 0.12 0.98 -22.80
CA HIS A 83 1.19 0.78 -21.83
C HIS A 83 1.77 -0.63 -22.00
N PRO A 84 3.11 -0.78 -22.09
CA PRO A 84 3.72 -2.08 -22.37
C PRO A 84 3.79 -3.01 -21.15
N VAL A 85 3.58 -2.48 -19.94
CA VAL A 85 3.68 -3.22 -18.67
C VAL A 85 2.50 -2.83 -17.79
N THR A 86 1.90 -3.76 -17.06
CA THR A 86 0.83 -3.42 -16.10
C THR A 86 1.40 -2.68 -14.88
N LEU A 87 0.58 -1.88 -14.20
CA LEU A 87 0.99 -1.20 -12.96
C LEU A 87 1.52 -2.18 -11.92
N GLN A 88 0.87 -3.33 -11.78
CA GLN A 88 1.28 -4.37 -10.85
C GLN A 88 2.66 -4.93 -11.19
N MET A 89 2.93 -5.22 -12.47
CA MET A 89 4.23 -5.74 -12.88
C MET A 89 5.34 -4.72 -12.72
N TRP A 90 5.06 -3.45 -13.03
CA TRP A 90 6.01 -2.36 -12.81
C TRP A 90 6.32 -2.19 -11.31
N HIS A 91 5.30 -2.19 -10.46
CA HIS A 91 5.46 -2.15 -9.01
C HIS A 91 6.35 -3.30 -8.50
N LYS A 92 6.16 -4.53 -8.99
CA LYS A 92 7.02 -5.68 -8.62
C LYS A 92 8.49 -5.45 -8.99
N LEU A 93 8.76 -4.83 -10.15
CA LEU A 93 10.12 -4.47 -10.53
C LEU A 93 10.71 -3.45 -9.56
N GLU A 94 9.97 -2.36 -9.27
CA GLU A 94 10.41 -1.31 -8.33
C GLU A 94 10.62 -1.86 -6.92
N ALA A 95 9.78 -2.81 -6.48
CA ALA A 95 9.94 -3.51 -5.21
C ALA A 95 11.16 -4.45 -5.20
N SER A 96 11.53 -5.03 -6.34
CA SER A 96 12.73 -5.88 -6.45
C SER A 96 14.04 -5.12 -6.27
N VAL A 97 14.02 -3.80 -6.51
CA VAL A 97 15.17 -2.90 -6.35
C VAL A 97 15.06 -2.00 -5.11
N GLY A 98 14.08 -2.25 -4.23
CA GLY A 98 13.94 -1.57 -2.93
C GLY A 98 13.39 -0.15 -2.98
N VAL A 99 12.80 0.27 -4.10
CA VAL A 99 12.20 1.63 -4.22
C VAL A 99 10.76 1.65 -3.70
N LYS A 100 10.05 0.53 -3.82
CA LYS A 100 8.67 0.36 -3.37
C LYS A 100 8.56 -0.82 -2.41
N PRO A 101 7.54 -0.84 -1.54
CA PRO A 101 7.28 -2.01 -0.72
C PRO A 101 6.94 -3.21 -1.60
N LYS A 102 7.29 -4.40 -1.15
CA LYS A 102 6.66 -5.64 -1.61
C LYS A 102 5.27 -5.72 -1.01
N LEU A 103 4.27 -5.80 -1.88
CA LEU A 103 2.88 -5.88 -1.49
C LEU A 103 2.36 -7.31 -1.55
N GLU A 104 1.81 -7.78 -0.45
CA GLU A 104 1.11 -9.04 -0.35
C GLU A 104 -0.34 -8.77 0.04
N ALA A 105 -1.27 -9.16 -0.83
CA ALA A 105 -2.68 -9.13 -0.47
C ALA A 105 -2.91 -10.18 0.61
N HIS A 106 -3.56 -9.79 1.69
CA HIS A 106 -4.19 -10.78 2.54
C HIS A 106 -5.27 -11.45 1.68
N GLY A 107 -5.12 -12.74 1.38
CA GLY A 107 -6.17 -13.53 0.73
C GLY A 107 -7.28 -13.80 1.75
N ASP A 108 -7.50 -15.08 2.07
CA ASP A 108 -8.36 -15.50 3.19
C ASP A 108 -7.94 -14.88 4.54
N GLY A 109 -6.70 -14.37 4.65
CA GLY A 109 -6.16 -13.63 5.79
C GLY A 109 -6.76 -12.22 6.01
N GLN A 110 -7.58 -11.69 5.10
CA GLN A 110 -8.33 -10.44 5.36
C GLN A 110 -9.26 -10.57 6.55
N LYS A 111 -9.67 -11.81 6.85
CA LYS A 111 -10.59 -12.12 7.93
C LYS A 111 -10.06 -11.66 9.28
N GLU A 112 -8.77 -11.77 9.57
CA GLU A 112 -8.23 -11.39 10.88
C GLU A 112 -8.36 -9.88 11.16
N TYR A 113 -8.04 -9.05 10.16
CA TYR A 113 -8.20 -7.60 10.27
C TYR A 113 -9.67 -7.21 10.33
N LEU A 114 -10.50 -7.83 9.49
CA LEU A 114 -11.94 -7.58 9.47
C LEU A 114 -12.60 -7.95 10.80
N ASP A 115 -12.30 -9.14 11.32
CA ASP A 115 -12.80 -9.61 12.61
C ASP A 115 -12.32 -8.70 13.75
N ALA A 116 -11.06 -8.26 13.74
CA ALA A 116 -10.53 -7.35 14.76
C ALA A 116 -11.19 -5.97 14.73
N VAL A 117 -11.39 -5.38 13.54
CA VAL A 117 -12.11 -4.11 13.40
C VAL A 117 -13.59 -4.26 13.78
N ASN A 118 -14.24 -5.34 13.36
CA ASN A 118 -15.64 -5.60 13.69
C ASN A 118 -15.85 -5.88 15.17
N ALA A 119 -14.90 -6.50 15.87
CA ALA A 119 -14.95 -6.68 17.32
C ALA A 119 -14.99 -5.33 18.06
N VAL A 120 -14.28 -4.32 17.56
CA VAL A 120 -14.35 -2.96 18.11
C VAL A 120 -15.69 -2.31 17.78
N ARG A 121 -16.13 -2.36 16.52
CA ARG A 121 -17.38 -1.72 16.05
C ARG A 121 -18.63 -2.28 16.74
N THR A 122 -18.65 -3.59 16.98
CA THR A 122 -19.78 -4.31 17.58
C THR A 122 -19.66 -4.44 19.10
N ALA A 123 -18.67 -3.80 19.72
CA ALA A 123 -18.56 -3.74 21.17
C ALA A 123 -19.89 -3.28 21.79
N GLU A 124 -20.24 -3.90 22.91
CA GLU A 124 -21.47 -3.58 23.65
C GLU A 124 -21.54 -2.08 23.93
N GLY A 125 -22.71 -1.47 23.74
CA GLY A 125 -22.95 -0.03 23.85
C GLY A 125 -22.58 0.81 22.62
N LEU A 126 -21.73 0.32 21.71
CA LEU A 126 -21.42 1.00 20.45
C LEU A 126 -22.41 0.61 19.35
N GLY A 127 -22.52 -0.70 19.08
CA GLY A 127 -23.52 -1.28 18.19
C GLY A 127 -23.46 -0.78 16.74
N LEU A 128 -22.26 -0.47 16.23
CA LEU A 128 -22.08 -0.06 14.83
C LEU A 128 -22.24 -1.27 13.90
N THR A 129 -22.68 -1.00 12.67
CA THR A 129 -22.81 -2.05 11.65
C THR A 129 -21.44 -2.58 11.28
N GLU A 130 -21.29 -3.90 11.19
CA GLU A 130 -20.03 -4.52 10.77
C GLU A 130 -19.58 -4.05 9.38
N PHE A 131 -18.26 -3.98 9.21
CA PHE A 131 -17.64 -3.97 7.89
C PHE A 131 -17.71 -5.35 7.27
N THR A 132 -17.64 -5.38 5.94
CA THR A 132 -17.73 -6.61 5.17
C THR A 132 -16.44 -6.90 4.43
N ALA A 133 -16.24 -8.18 4.11
CA ALA A 133 -15.23 -8.58 3.16
C ALA A 133 -15.59 -8.03 1.77
N PRO A 134 -14.60 -7.71 0.95
CA PRO A 134 -14.86 -7.22 -0.39
C PRO A 134 -15.59 -8.25 -1.25
N VAL A 135 -16.56 -7.78 -2.04
CA VAL A 135 -17.20 -8.64 -3.03
C VAL A 135 -16.24 -8.81 -4.21
N ASP A 136 -15.58 -9.97 -4.30
CA ASP A 136 -14.78 -10.33 -5.46
C ASP A 136 -15.69 -10.61 -6.65
N THR A 137 -15.91 -9.59 -7.49
CA THR A 137 -16.48 -9.80 -8.82
C THR A 137 -15.45 -10.58 -9.65
N GLU A 138 -15.80 -11.78 -10.11
CA GLU A 138 -15.03 -12.77 -10.90
C GLU A 138 -14.13 -12.22 -12.04
N THR A 139 -14.27 -10.96 -12.41
CA THR A 139 -13.43 -10.26 -13.39
C THR A 139 -12.16 -9.66 -12.79
N ARG A 140 -11.26 -10.50 -12.25
CA ARG A 140 -9.81 -10.18 -12.14
C ARG A 140 -9.05 -10.47 -13.44
N LYS A 141 -9.76 -10.81 -14.53
CA LYS A 141 -9.14 -11.04 -15.85
C LYS A 141 -8.61 -9.73 -16.42
N ARG A 142 -7.27 -9.66 -16.54
CA ARG A 142 -6.46 -8.87 -17.48
C ARG A 142 -6.90 -7.41 -17.65
N ARG A 143 -6.30 -6.52 -16.86
CA ARG A 143 -6.48 -5.06 -16.99
C ARG A 143 -5.13 -4.41 -17.29
N ASN A 144 -4.88 -4.21 -18.58
CA ASN A 144 -3.58 -3.77 -19.11
C ASN A 144 -3.37 -2.23 -19.11
N ALA A 145 -4.39 -1.43 -18.77
CA ALA A 145 -4.32 0.03 -18.87
C ALA A 145 -4.39 0.71 -17.50
N LEU A 146 -3.68 1.83 -17.34
CA LEU A 146 -3.77 2.71 -16.16
C LEU A 146 -5.24 3.07 -15.85
N SER A 147 -6.03 3.34 -16.90
CA SER A 147 -7.46 3.67 -16.82
C SER A 147 -8.38 2.49 -16.44
N SER A 148 -7.86 1.26 -16.40
CA SER A 148 -8.62 0.05 -16.09
C SER A 148 -8.38 -0.48 -14.66
N ALA A 149 -7.27 -0.08 -14.03
CA ALA A 149 -7.01 -0.34 -12.62
C ALA A 149 -8.04 0.39 -11.75
N LYS A 150 -8.54 -0.27 -10.70
CA LYS A 150 -9.42 0.40 -9.73
C LYS A 150 -8.64 1.50 -9.01
N ALA A 151 -9.34 2.53 -8.52
CA ALA A 151 -8.69 3.67 -7.86
C ALA A 151 -7.79 3.23 -6.68
N TYR A 152 -8.22 2.24 -5.88
CA TYR A 152 -7.38 1.70 -4.81
C TYR A 152 -6.12 0.99 -5.32
N GLU A 153 -6.17 0.30 -6.48
CA GLU A 153 -5.01 -0.40 -7.04
C GLU A 153 -3.97 0.61 -7.52
N GLN A 154 -4.42 1.72 -8.12
CA GLN A 154 -3.52 2.81 -8.48
C GLN A 154 -2.84 3.39 -7.24
N ALA A 155 -3.59 3.69 -6.17
CA ALA A 155 -3.02 4.18 -4.92
C ALA A 155 -2.03 3.18 -4.33
N LEU A 156 -2.44 1.91 -4.21
CA LEU A 156 -1.64 0.82 -3.67
C LEU A 156 -0.30 0.65 -4.43
N TYR A 157 -0.33 0.59 -5.77
CA TYR A 157 0.88 0.38 -6.56
C TYR A 157 1.78 1.62 -6.67
N ASN A 158 1.26 2.81 -6.35
CA ASN A 158 2.02 4.06 -6.33
C ASN A 158 2.73 4.34 -4.99
N LEU A 159 2.43 3.58 -3.93
CA LEU A 159 3.09 3.70 -2.64
C LEU A 159 4.60 3.53 -2.74
N LYS A 160 5.34 4.38 -2.03
CA LYS A 160 6.79 4.30 -1.87
C LYS A 160 7.16 3.87 -0.46
N CYS A 161 8.38 3.35 -0.31
CA CYS A 161 8.91 3.08 1.03
C CYS A 161 9.05 4.35 1.87
N GLU A 162 9.43 5.48 1.25
CA GLU A 162 9.52 6.79 1.89
C GLU A 162 8.17 7.22 2.52
N ASP A 163 7.06 7.00 1.82
CA ASP A 163 5.73 7.37 2.33
C ASP A 163 5.36 6.57 3.60
N ILE A 164 5.79 5.31 3.67
CA ILE A 164 5.61 4.43 4.83
C ILE A 164 6.55 4.85 5.96
N GLU A 165 7.82 5.09 5.66
CA GLU A 165 8.82 5.47 6.66
C GLU A 165 8.45 6.80 7.33
N ASP A 166 8.09 7.81 6.53
CA ASP A 166 7.74 9.13 7.02
C ASP A 166 6.30 9.21 7.56
N SER A 167 5.51 8.14 7.43
CA SER A 167 4.08 8.12 7.78
C SER A 167 3.31 9.26 7.11
N THR A 168 3.53 9.49 5.81
CA THR A 168 2.96 10.63 5.05
C THR A 168 1.87 10.24 4.05
N ILE A 169 1.43 8.98 4.05
CA ILE A 169 0.39 8.50 3.12
C ILE A 169 -0.92 9.25 3.40
N HIS A 170 -1.42 9.94 2.38
CA HIS A 170 -2.67 10.68 2.50
C HIS A 170 -3.87 9.70 2.62
N PRO A 171 -4.84 9.93 3.51
CA PRO A 171 -5.98 9.02 3.65
C PRO A 171 -6.84 8.90 2.37
N ASN A 172 -7.08 10.01 1.67
CA ASN A 172 -7.83 10.04 0.40
C ASN A 172 -6.97 9.84 -0.87
N VAL A 173 -6.02 8.90 -0.86
CA VAL A 173 -5.19 8.60 -2.06
C VAL A 173 -5.95 7.93 -3.20
N ALA A 174 -7.13 7.38 -2.94
CA ALA A 174 -7.92 6.65 -3.92
C ALA A 174 -9.36 7.15 -3.91
N LYS A 175 -9.83 7.71 -5.03
CA LYS A 175 -11.22 8.18 -5.15
C LYS A 175 -12.22 7.07 -4.81
N GLY A 176 -13.18 7.39 -3.93
CA GLY A 176 -14.19 6.44 -3.46
C GLY A 176 -13.68 5.44 -2.43
N TYR A 177 -12.49 5.67 -1.87
CA TYR A 177 -11.90 4.85 -0.81
C TYR A 177 -11.18 5.74 0.20
N THR A 178 -11.09 5.25 1.44
CA THR A 178 -10.14 5.79 2.43
C THR A 178 -9.09 4.74 2.76
N LEU A 179 -7.82 5.16 2.74
CA LEU A 179 -6.67 4.37 3.14
C LEU A 179 -6.36 4.64 4.62
N ILE A 180 -6.35 3.58 5.42
CA ILE A 180 -5.81 3.57 6.78
C ILE A 180 -4.64 2.60 6.85
N TYR A 181 -3.64 2.89 7.68
CA TYR A 181 -2.45 2.07 7.76
C TYR A 181 -1.83 2.12 9.16
N ALA A 182 -1.16 1.03 9.53
CA ALA A 182 -0.36 0.93 10.74
C ALA A 182 1.04 0.47 10.37
N ILE A 183 2.05 1.02 11.04
CA ILE A 183 3.47 0.80 10.74
C ILE A 183 4.13 0.13 11.94
N LYS A 184 5.04 -0.80 11.66
CA LYS A 184 5.89 -1.47 12.64
C LYS A 184 7.33 -1.47 12.16
N ALA A 185 8.25 -1.14 13.07
CA ALA A 185 9.66 -1.12 12.75
C ALA A 185 10.18 -2.52 12.37
N GLY A 186 11.03 -2.58 11.34
CA GLY A 186 11.59 -3.83 10.81
C GLY A 186 10.71 -4.50 9.76
N GLU A 187 11.04 -5.74 9.41
CA GLU A 187 10.50 -6.41 8.22
C GLU A 187 9.12 -7.08 8.42
N VAL A 188 8.66 -7.21 9.67
CA VAL A 188 7.43 -7.94 10.00
C VAL A 188 6.27 -6.94 10.15
N PRO A 189 5.22 -7.04 9.31
CA PRO A 189 4.04 -6.18 9.43
C PRO A 189 3.39 -6.26 10.82
N PRO A 190 2.65 -5.23 11.25
CA PRO A 190 1.77 -5.34 12.40
C PRO A 190 0.80 -6.52 12.23
N THR A 191 0.46 -7.20 13.32
CA THR A 191 -0.69 -8.11 13.36
C THR A 191 -2.01 -7.34 13.35
N ALA A 192 -3.14 -8.00 13.09
CA ALA A 192 -4.46 -7.38 13.16
C ALA A 192 -4.72 -6.70 14.52
N LYS A 193 -4.34 -7.35 15.61
CA LYS A 193 -4.43 -6.80 16.96
C LYS A 193 -3.57 -5.54 17.13
N GLU A 194 -2.29 -5.62 16.75
CA GLU A 194 -1.37 -4.47 16.86
C GLU A 194 -1.82 -3.28 16.02
N ALA A 195 -2.37 -3.52 14.82
CA ALA A 195 -2.90 -2.48 13.95
C ALA A 195 -4.14 -1.80 14.56
N VAL A 196 -5.08 -2.58 15.08
CA VAL A 196 -6.27 -2.05 15.76
C VAL A 196 -5.89 -1.26 17.01
N GLU A 197 -5.01 -1.78 17.87
CA GLU A 197 -4.53 -1.06 19.06
C GLU A 197 -3.85 0.28 18.67
N PHE A 198 -3.06 0.27 17.58
CA PHE A 198 -2.46 1.48 17.04
C PHE A 198 -3.52 2.49 16.59
N TRP A 199 -4.54 2.06 15.84
CA TRP A 199 -5.63 2.94 15.42
C TRP A 199 -6.48 3.43 16.60
N GLU A 200 -6.78 2.58 17.58
CA GLU A 200 -7.47 2.96 18.83
C GLU A 200 -6.74 4.07 19.59
N SER A 201 -5.41 4.12 19.52
CA SER A 201 -4.63 5.21 20.12
C SER A 201 -4.98 6.59 19.54
N GLY A 202 -5.51 6.66 18.32
CA GLY A 202 -5.99 7.90 17.68
C GLY A 202 -7.09 8.60 18.47
N PHE A 203 -7.91 7.86 19.21
CA PHE A 203 -8.92 8.42 20.10
C PHE A 203 -8.34 9.41 21.12
N THR A 204 -7.16 9.12 21.66
CA THR A 204 -6.52 9.98 22.68
C THR A 204 -6.18 11.36 22.14
N LYS A 205 -6.00 11.49 20.82
CA LYS A 205 -5.68 12.75 20.15
C LYS A 205 -6.92 13.58 19.79
N LEU A 206 -8.09 12.94 19.67
CA LEU A 206 -9.36 13.59 19.37
C LEU A 206 -10.01 14.27 20.59
N GLY A 207 -9.59 13.89 21.82
CA GLY A 207 -10.12 14.49 23.04
C GLY A 207 -11.53 14.00 23.40
N THR A 208 -12.34 14.87 24.00
CA THR A 208 -13.72 14.56 24.42
C THR A 208 -14.77 15.33 23.63
N GLU A 209 -14.39 16.34 22.88
CA GLU A 209 -15.31 17.10 22.02
C GLU A 209 -15.63 16.32 20.75
N VAL A 210 -16.76 16.63 20.11
CA VAL A 210 -17.13 15.99 18.84
C VAL A 210 -16.00 16.21 17.83
N PRO A 211 -15.51 15.16 17.15
CA PRO A 211 -14.41 15.27 16.22
C PRO A 211 -14.68 16.32 15.14
N PRO A 212 -13.67 17.14 14.77
CA PRO A 212 -13.86 18.18 13.77
C PRO A 212 -14.20 17.58 12.40
N ALA A 213 -14.79 18.38 11.52
CA ALA A 213 -14.94 17.99 10.13
C ALA A 213 -13.56 17.78 9.47
N PHE A 214 -13.42 16.82 8.56
CA PHE A 214 -12.16 16.60 7.85
C PHE A 214 -11.85 17.80 6.95
N THR A 215 -10.62 18.29 6.99
CA THR A 215 -10.15 19.36 6.10
C THR A 215 -8.89 18.92 5.40
N ILE A 216 -8.86 19.06 4.08
CA ILE A 216 -7.64 18.87 3.30
C ILE A 216 -6.62 19.89 3.77
N LYS A 217 -5.39 19.45 4.06
CA LYS A 217 -4.29 20.32 4.49
C LYS A 217 -4.13 21.48 3.52
N GLN A 218 -4.58 22.66 3.91
CA GLN A 218 -4.06 23.90 3.39
C GLN A 218 -2.78 24.24 4.14
N PRO A 219 -1.79 24.91 3.52
CA PRO A 219 -0.57 25.30 4.19
C PRO A 219 -0.86 26.45 5.17
N LYS A 220 -1.45 26.16 6.33
CA LYS A 220 -1.58 27.10 7.44
C LYS A 220 -1.15 26.44 8.74
N ARG A 221 -0.38 27.21 9.52
CA ARG A 221 0.18 26.86 10.82
C ARG A 221 -0.77 27.37 11.90
N THR A 222 -1.53 26.49 12.52
CA THR A 222 -2.18 26.74 13.82
C THR A 222 -2.16 25.45 14.62
N ASP A 223 -1.86 25.55 15.91
CA ASP A 223 -1.72 24.42 16.84
C ASP A 223 -3.07 23.95 17.45
N GLU A 224 -4.21 24.29 16.82
CA GLU A 224 -5.53 23.81 17.23
C GLU A 224 -5.83 22.43 16.62
N ILE A 225 -6.61 21.59 17.33
CA ILE A 225 -7.16 20.36 16.76
C ILE A 225 -8.17 20.77 15.69
N ASP A 226 -7.69 20.88 14.45
CA ASP A 226 -8.51 21.16 13.28
C ASP A 226 -8.70 19.88 12.44
N GLY A 227 -9.45 19.99 11.34
CA GLY A 227 -9.69 18.88 10.41
C GLY A 227 -8.44 18.29 9.76
N THR A 228 -7.24 18.83 10.01
CA THR A 228 -5.97 18.25 9.56
C THR A 228 -5.40 17.20 10.52
N ILE A 229 -6.01 17.02 11.70
CA ILE A 229 -5.61 15.98 12.65
C ILE A 229 -5.69 14.56 12.04
N TYR A 230 -6.59 14.35 11.07
CA TYR A 230 -6.75 13.09 10.36
C TYR A 230 -5.61 12.76 9.37
N TYR A 231 -4.58 13.61 9.26
CA TYR A 231 -3.34 13.20 8.59
C TYR A 231 -2.42 12.39 9.51
N ASP A 232 -2.71 12.36 10.80
CA ASP A 232 -2.13 11.37 11.70
C ASP A 232 -2.82 10.02 11.45
N ASN A 233 -2.06 9.01 11.08
CA ASN A 233 -2.61 7.73 10.65
C ASN A 233 -3.31 6.95 11.78
N ALA A 234 -2.94 7.18 13.05
CA ALA A 234 -3.72 6.63 14.17
C ALA A 234 -5.10 7.27 14.23
N VAL A 235 -5.20 8.60 14.06
CA VAL A 235 -6.46 9.35 14.07
C VAL A 235 -7.33 9.02 12.86
N ALA A 236 -6.73 8.95 11.67
CA ALA A 236 -7.41 8.51 10.45
C ALA A 236 -7.96 7.09 10.60
N GLY A 237 -7.14 6.19 11.16
CA GLY A 237 -7.50 4.81 11.49
C GLY A 237 -8.71 4.76 12.42
N PHE A 238 -8.62 5.43 13.57
CA PHE A 238 -9.72 5.50 14.53
C PHE A 238 -11.01 6.01 13.91
N ALA A 239 -10.94 7.17 13.26
CA ALA A 239 -12.12 7.83 12.71
C ALA A 239 -12.79 6.98 11.62
N SER A 240 -11.99 6.35 10.78
CA SER A 240 -12.51 5.50 9.72
C SER A 240 -13.04 4.17 10.24
N MET A 241 -12.47 3.62 11.31
CA MET A 241 -13.02 2.44 12.00
C MET A 241 -14.35 2.73 12.69
N MET A 242 -14.59 3.97 13.12
CA MET A 242 -15.77 4.37 13.88
C MET A 242 -16.85 5.07 13.06
N VAL A 243 -16.70 5.11 11.73
CA VAL A 243 -17.71 5.68 10.84
C VAL A 243 -19.05 4.94 10.97
N ASP A 244 -20.15 5.67 10.88
CA ASP A 244 -21.50 5.13 11.12
C ASP A 244 -21.92 4.07 10.08
N GLY A 245 -21.47 4.24 8.83
CA GLY A 245 -21.80 3.38 7.71
C GLY A 245 -21.01 2.06 7.69
N THR A 246 -21.54 1.05 7.00
CA THR A 246 -20.79 -0.17 6.65
C THR A 246 -19.78 0.13 5.54
N ARG A 247 -18.66 -0.59 5.52
CA ARG A 247 -17.59 -0.44 4.53
C ARG A 247 -17.10 -1.83 4.13
N GLU A 248 -16.76 -2.02 2.87
CA GLU A 248 -15.90 -3.14 2.49
C GLU A 248 -14.47 -2.80 2.90
N MET A 249 -13.77 -3.72 3.55
CA MET A 249 -12.38 -3.51 3.95
C MET A 249 -11.43 -4.48 3.25
N ARG A 250 -10.35 -3.95 2.67
CA ARG A 250 -9.35 -4.74 1.94
C ARG A 250 -7.94 -4.38 2.40
N CYS A 251 -7.22 -5.33 3.01
CA CYS A 251 -5.91 -5.10 3.63
C CYS A 251 -4.76 -5.78 2.89
N TYR A 252 -3.59 -5.16 2.95
CA TYR A 252 -2.34 -5.58 2.31
C TYR A 252 -1.18 -5.43 3.29
N ASN A 253 -0.26 -6.39 3.29
CA ASN A 253 1.03 -6.23 3.92
C ASN A 253 1.98 -5.50 2.96
N ALA A 254 2.68 -4.50 3.47
CA ALA A 254 3.78 -3.82 2.80
C ALA A 254 5.08 -4.16 3.54
N THR A 255 6.00 -4.82 2.85
CA THR A 255 7.29 -5.28 3.39
C THR A 255 8.45 -4.85 2.47
N GLY A 256 9.69 -5.12 2.85
CA GLY A 256 10.86 -4.80 2.02
C GLY A 256 11.27 -3.32 2.01
N CYS A 257 10.66 -2.52 2.89
CA CYS A 257 11.14 -1.21 3.32
C CYS A 257 11.76 -1.33 4.72
N ASP A 258 12.36 -0.25 5.24
CA ASP A 258 12.96 -0.22 6.59
C ASP A 258 11.92 -0.48 7.69
N ASN A 259 10.67 -0.05 7.45
CA ASN A 259 9.51 -0.37 8.27
C ASN A 259 8.48 -1.13 7.45
N ALA A 260 7.88 -2.17 8.04
CA ALA A 260 6.75 -2.88 7.47
C ALA A 260 5.43 -2.22 7.90
N ALA A 261 4.41 -2.39 7.08
CA ALA A 261 3.10 -1.81 7.35
C ALA A 261 1.98 -2.77 6.95
N VAL A 262 0.81 -2.57 7.57
CA VAL A 262 -0.46 -3.02 7.01
C VAL A 262 -1.20 -1.82 6.46
N ILE A 263 -1.77 -1.98 5.27
CA ILE A 263 -2.47 -0.94 4.53
C ILE A 263 -3.85 -1.47 4.19
N CYS A 264 -4.88 -0.81 4.69
CA CYS A 264 -6.28 -1.19 4.47
C CYS A 264 -7.01 -0.09 3.71
N PHE A 265 -7.76 -0.50 2.69
CA PHE A 265 -8.69 0.35 1.96
C PHE A 265 -10.11 0.06 2.42
N LEU A 266 -10.83 1.10 2.80
CA LEU A 266 -12.25 1.08 3.09
C LEU A 266 -13.00 1.61 1.86
N SER A 267 -14.03 0.89 1.39
CA SER A 267 -14.89 1.37 0.30
C SER A 267 -15.75 2.53 0.75
N GLU A 268 -16.01 3.50 -0.13
CA GLU A 268 -16.59 4.79 0.24
C GLU A 268 -15.64 5.61 1.12
N GLU A 269 -15.57 6.90 0.85
CA GLU A 269 -14.69 7.80 1.60
C GLU A 269 -15.27 8.01 3.01
N THR A 270 -14.46 7.79 4.04
CA THR A 270 -14.79 8.09 5.44
C THR A 270 -14.35 9.49 5.84
N LEU A 271 -13.32 10.02 5.18
CA LEU A 271 -12.74 11.35 5.43
C LEU A 271 -13.05 12.29 4.26
N VAL A 272 -14.31 12.76 4.18
CA VAL A 272 -14.77 13.66 3.10
C VAL A 272 -14.56 15.12 3.49
N GLU A 273 -14.10 15.95 2.56
CA GLU A 273 -13.79 17.35 2.84
C GLU A 273 -15.02 18.12 3.34
N ASN A 274 -14.87 18.77 4.50
CA ASN A 274 -15.90 19.50 5.26
C ASN A 274 -16.98 18.63 5.93
N ASP A 275 -16.85 17.30 5.88
CA ASP A 275 -17.78 16.39 6.56
C ASP A 275 -17.16 15.83 7.85
N GLN A 276 -18.01 15.58 8.85
CA GLN A 276 -17.62 14.90 10.08
C GLN A 276 -17.57 13.38 9.84
N PRO A 277 -16.45 12.70 10.11
CA PRO A 277 -16.33 11.26 9.86
C PRO A 277 -17.13 10.40 10.85
N ILE A 278 -17.40 10.93 12.04
CA ILE A 278 -18.18 10.27 13.10
C ILE A 278 -19.32 11.22 13.48
N SER A 279 -20.56 10.74 13.50
CA SER A 279 -21.67 11.55 14.00
C SER A 279 -21.56 11.83 15.49
N ALA A 280 -22.22 12.91 15.94
CA ALA A 280 -22.31 13.23 17.35
C ALA A 280 -22.89 12.08 18.19
N ASP A 281 -23.88 11.35 17.65
CA ASP A 281 -24.50 10.21 18.34
C ASP A 281 -23.51 9.07 18.57
N THR A 282 -22.76 8.68 17.53
CA THR A 282 -21.73 7.65 17.66
C THR A 282 -20.59 8.10 18.57
N TRP A 283 -20.20 9.38 18.50
CA TRP A 283 -19.19 9.93 19.39
C TRP A 283 -19.62 9.88 20.86
N ASN A 284 -20.87 10.21 21.17
CA ASN A 284 -21.41 10.11 22.52
C ASN A 284 -21.35 8.67 23.06
N LYS A 285 -21.64 7.66 22.23
CA LYS A 285 -21.51 6.25 22.61
C LYS A 285 -20.05 5.88 22.93
N ILE A 286 -19.11 6.33 22.10
CA ILE A 286 -17.67 6.12 22.32
C ILE A 286 -17.24 6.73 23.66
N LEU A 287 -17.69 7.94 23.98
CA LEU A 287 -17.39 8.60 25.26
C LEU A 287 -18.00 7.86 26.45
N ALA A 288 -19.27 7.43 26.36
CA ALA A 288 -19.94 6.67 27.41
C ALA A 288 -19.17 5.38 27.74
N LEU A 289 -18.69 4.67 26.71
CA LEU A 289 -17.89 3.47 26.89
C LEU A 289 -16.51 3.73 27.52
N LYS A 290 -15.89 4.87 27.21
CA LYS A 290 -14.62 5.26 27.85
C LYS A 290 -14.82 5.60 29.33
N ASN A 291 -15.91 6.30 29.65
CA ASN A 291 -16.18 6.80 30.99
C ASN A 291 -16.82 5.74 31.90
N GLY A 292 -17.21 4.58 31.36
CA GLY A 292 -17.86 3.51 32.12
C GLY A 292 -19.33 3.80 32.46
N GLU A 293 -19.96 4.76 31.77
CA GLU A 293 -21.37 5.12 31.94
C GLU A 293 -22.28 4.28 31.03
N GLY A 294 -22.05 2.96 30.99
CA GLY A 294 -23.01 2.02 30.40
C GLY A 294 -24.17 1.81 31.37
N ASP A 295 -25.40 1.88 30.87
CA ASP A 295 -26.67 1.72 31.62
C ASP A 295 -26.55 0.73 32.80
N GLU A 296 -26.98 1.17 33.98
CA GLU A 296 -27.14 0.35 35.19
C GLU A 296 -28.17 -0.78 34.96
N SER A 297 -27.80 -1.82 34.23
CA SER A 297 -28.42 -3.14 34.33
C SER A 297 -27.38 -4.22 33.99
N ASP A 298 -26.95 -4.91 35.06
CA ASP A 298 -26.15 -6.14 35.08
C ASP A 298 -24.63 -6.02 34.83
N ASP A 299 -23.88 -5.89 35.93
CA ASP A 299 -22.51 -6.34 36.23
C ASP A 299 -21.68 -7.01 35.10
N LYS A 300 -21.34 -6.25 34.05
CA LYS A 300 -20.18 -6.53 33.18
C LYS A 300 -19.44 -5.24 32.87
N GLU A 301 -18.32 -5.07 33.57
CA GLU A 301 -17.31 -4.02 33.37
C GLU A 301 -17.08 -3.67 31.88
N ALA A 302 -17.19 -2.38 31.55
CA ALA A 302 -16.84 -1.82 30.25
C ALA A 302 -15.37 -2.13 29.87
N GLU A 303 -15.17 -2.92 28.81
CA GLU A 303 -13.89 -3.56 28.46
C GLU A 303 -13.09 -2.81 27.37
N LEU A 304 -13.22 -1.49 27.24
CA LEU A 304 -12.45 -0.72 26.23
C LEU A 304 -11.04 -0.31 26.67
N THR A 305 -10.75 -0.31 27.98
CA THR A 305 -9.44 0.12 28.51
C THR A 305 -8.59 -1.00 29.13
N LYS A 306 -9.16 -2.17 29.42
CA LYS A 306 -8.43 -3.23 30.15
C LYS A 306 -7.50 -4.11 29.32
N ARG A 307 -7.52 -4.06 27.97
CA ARG A 307 -6.69 -4.94 27.13
C ARG A 307 -5.39 -4.33 26.56
N GLY A 308 -5.13 -3.03 26.72
CA GLY A 308 -4.07 -2.35 25.93
C GLY A 308 -2.94 -1.61 26.68
N MET A 309 -2.99 -1.41 28.00
CA MET A 309 -2.00 -0.56 28.68
C MET A 309 -0.82 -1.33 29.29
N GLY A 310 0.00 -1.93 28.41
CA GLY A 310 1.35 -2.36 28.74
C GLY A 310 2.37 -1.52 27.96
N LEU A 311 2.65 -0.30 28.41
CA LEU A 311 3.67 0.58 27.84
C LEU A 311 5.09 -0.02 27.95
N PRO A 312 5.88 -0.10 26.87
CA PRO A 312 7.33 -0.03 26.97
C PRO A 312 7.81 1.36 26.52
N HIS A 313 8.54 2.01 27.41
CA HIS A 313 9.42 3.14 27.09
C HIS A 313 10.43 2.71 26.01
N VAL A 314 10.45 3.40 24.86
CA VAL A 314 11.53 3.27 23.88
C VAL A 314 12.37 4.55 23.87
N HIS A 315 13.60 4.41 24.36
CA HIS A 315 14.66 5.41 24.21
C HIS A 315 15.11 5.48 22.74
N SER A 316 14.90 6.64 22.11
CA SER A 316 15.53 6.98 20.84
C SER A 316 17.02 7.27 21.07
N SER A 317 17.89 6.43 20.50
CA SER A 317 19.33 6.71 20.41
C SER A 317 19.71 6.84 18.94
N VAL A 318 19.90 8.10 18.53
CA VAL A 318 20.47 8.48 17.24
C VAL A 318 21.93 8.03 17.19
N LYS A 319 22.29 7.20 16.21
CA LYS A 319 23.69 7.01 15.80
C LYS A 319 23.83 7.16 14.29
N PHE A 320 24.38 8.31 13.90
CA PHE A 320 25.03 8.53 12.63
C PHE A 320 26.33 7.70 12.55
N LEU A 321 26.58 7.05 11.41
CA LEU A 321 27.92 6.88 10.84
C LEU A 321 27.83 6.39 9.38
N ARG A 322 28.24 7.26 8.45
CA ARG A 322 28.48 6.94 7.03
C ARG A 322 29.85 6.29 6.86
N ARG A 323 29.97 5.32 5.95
CA ARG A 323 31.09 5.25 4.99
C ARG A 323 30.76 4.29 3.84
N TRP A 324 30.61 4.85 2.63
CA TRP A 324 30.62 4.09 1.38
C TRP A 324 32.04 4.17 0.79
N GLN A 325 32.57 3.03 0.39
CA GLN A 325 33.83 2.92 -0.34
C GLN A 325 33.50 2.54 -1.79
N VAL A 326 33.90 3.41 -2.71
CA VAL A 326 33.79 3.21 -4.15
C VAL A 326 34.97 2.35 -4.60
N LEU A 327 34.71 1.32 -5.39
CA LEU A 327 35.71 0.66 -6.24
C LEU A 327 35.31 0.83 -7.71
N PRO A 328 36.27 1.03 -8.62
CA PRO A 328 36.00 1.24 -10.03
C PRO A 328 36.00 -0.08 -10.84
N GLY A 329 35.29 -0.06 -11.98
CA GLY A 329 35.42 -0.98 -13.11
C GLY A 329 34.22 -1.91 -13.28
N CYS A 330 33.49 -1.95 -14.39
CA CYS A 330 33.68 -1.41 -15.75
C CYS A 330 32.45 -0.65 -16.23
#